data_AF-A0A7C8CJL2-F1
#
_entry.id   AF-A0A7C8CJL2-F1
#
_cell.length_a   1.000
_cell.length_b   1.000
_cell.length_c   1.000
_cell.angle_alpha   90.00
_cell.angle_beta   90.00
_cell.angle_gamma   90.00
#
_symmetry.space_group_name_H-M   'P 1'
#
loop_
_entity.id
_entity.type
_entity.pdbx_description
1 polymer ?
#
loop_
_entity_poly.entity_id
_entity_poly.type
_entity_poly.pdbx_seq_one_letter_code
_entity_poly.pdbx_strand_id
1 'polypeptide(L)'
;MSLSLDHPFVRIVKTGNTHNSVGELRPGFEPMDSPRDAPGAVHPIVGEHSETGRKCLYLGRREWAYLVGLEVAESEALLDENWQYATLEKNVVKQYWRVDDLIIWDNRRVLHRRDEINPNDRRLLRRC
;
A
#
# COMPACT_ATOMS: atom_id res chain seq x y z
N MET A 1 5.79 -3.53 23.49
CA MET A 1 5.62 -4.99 23.67
C MET A 1 5.95 -5.63 22.34
N SER A 2 7.09 -6.32 22.19
CA SER A 2 7.52 -6.86 20.89
C SER A 2 6.71 -8.11 20.54
N LEU A 3 5.87 -8.04 19.52
CA LEU A 3 5.23 -9.23 18.96
C LEU A 3 6.32 -10.08 18.29
N SER A 4 6.45 -11.34 18.72
CA SER A 4 7.35 -12.32 18.10
C SER A 4 7.03 -12.47 16.61
N LEU A 5 8.07 -12.62 15.78
CA LEU A 5 7.95 -12.95 14.35
C LEU A 5 7.25 -14.29 14.10
N ASP A 6 7.14 -15.15 15.12
CA ASP A 6 6.45 -16.45 15.06
C ASP A 6 4.93 -16.33 15.33
N HIS A 7 4.41 -15.13 15.57
CA HIS A 7 2.98 -14.95 15.81
C HIS A 7 2.21 -15.07 14.48
N PRO A 8 1.11 -15.85 14.39
CA PRO A 8 0.43 -16.18 13.12
C PRO A 8 -0.13 -14.98 12.36
N PHE A 9 -0.22 -13.82 13.01
CA PHE A 9 -0.65 -12.54 12.43
C PHE A 9 0.49 -11.55 12.14
N VAL A 10 1.73 -11.87 12.52
CA VAL A 10 2.92 -11.05 12.21
C VAL A 10 3.50 -11.56 10.90
N ARG A 11 2.80 -11.26 9.80
CA ARG A 11 3.35 -11.47 8.46
C ARG A 11 4.15 -10.24 8.05
N ILE A 12 5.26 -10.45 7.38
CA ILE A 12 6.07 -9.38 6.79
C ILE A 12 5.66 -9.23 5.33
N VAL A 13 5.23 -8.03 4.96
CA VAL A 13 4.99 -7.65 3.57
C VAL A 13 6.21 -6.91 3.03
N LYS A 14 6.71 -7.37 1.90
CA LYS A 14 7.67 -6.67 1.06
C LYS A 14 6.91 -5.89 0.01
N THR A 15 7.17 -4.59 -0.11
CA THR A 15 6.54 -3.72 -1.10
C THR A 15 7.55 -3.35 -2.17
N GLY A 16 7.28 -3.77 -3.42
CA GLY A 16 8.16 -3.49 -4.55
C GLY A 16 8.40 -2.00 -4.78
N ASN A 17 9.65 -1.63 -4.98
CA ASN A 17 10.05 -0.25 -5.32
C ASN A 17 10.75 -0.15 -6.69
N THR A 18 10.78 -1.24 -7.45
CA THR A 18 11.42 -1.31 -8.77
C THR A 18 10.60 -0.67 -9.85
N HIS A 19 9.27 -0.62 -9.72
CA HIS A 19 8.37 -0.04 -10.70
C HIS A 19 7.78 1.30 -10.24
N ASN A 20 7.51 2.20 -11.19
CA ASN A 20 6.82 3.46 -10.93
C ASN A 20 5.30 3.24 -10.74
N SER A 21 4.50 4.31 -10.64
CA SER A 21 3.03 4.20 -10.45
C SER A 21 2.24 3.82 -11.69
N VAL A 22 2.89 3.71 -12.85
CA VAL A 22 2.26 3.26 -14.10
C VAL A 22 2.78 1.88 -14.52
N GLY A 23 3.50 1.18 -13.64
CA GLY A 23 3.98 -0.18 -13.88
C GLY A 23 5.28 -0.27 -14.70
N GLU A 24 5.98 0.84 -14.95
CA GLU A 24 7.24 0.82 -15.68
C GLU A 24 8.43 0.61 -14.74
N LEU A 25 9.41 -0.17 -15.20
CA LEU A 25 10.65 -0.41 -14.47
C LEU A 25 11.44 0.90 -14.33
N ARG A 26 11.90 1.20 -13.12
CA ARG A 26 12.71 2.39 -12.85
C ARG A 26 14.12 2.20 -13.40
N PRO A 27 14.78 3.27 -13.87
CA PRO A 27 16.17 3.22 -14.29
C PRO A 27 17.08 2.64 -13.19
N GLY A 28 17.97 1.72 -13.57
CA GLY A 28 18.93 1.08 -12.66
C GLY A 28 18.46 -0.21 -12.00
N PHE A 29 17.25 -0.69 -12.31
CA PHE A 29 16.82 -2.04 -11.94
C PHE A 29 16.86 -2.97 -13.15
N GLU A 30 17.19 -4.23 -12.89
CA GLU A 30 17.07 -5.31 -13.88
C GLU A 30 15.64 -5.88 -13.87
N PRO A 31 15.15 -6.42 -15.00
CA PRO A 31 13.91 -7.19 -15.04
C PRO A 31 13.96 -8.39 -14.09
N MET A 32 12.80 -8.77 -13.57
CA MET A 32 12.68 -9.86 -12.61
C MET A 32 11.44 -10.67 -12.95
N ASP A 33 11.49 -11.97 -12.66
CA ASP A 33 10.40 -12.89 -13.00
C ASP A 33 9.44 -13.13 -11.82
N SER A 34 9.83 -12.72 -10.61
CA SER A 34 9.07 -13.03 -9.38
C SER A 34 9.07 -11.88 -8.36
N PRO A 35 7.94 -11.61 -7.70
CA PRO A 35 7.88 -10.66 -6.59
C PRO A 35 8.71 -11.12 -5.38
N ARG A 36 9.07 -12.42 -5.29
CA ARG A 36 10.00 -12.94 -4.28
C ARG A 36 11.39 -12.31 -4.40
N ASP A 37 11.83 -12.01 -5.62
CA ASP A 37 13.17 -11.51 -5.91
C ASP A 37 13.21 -9.98 -6.04
N ALA A 38 12.03 -9.35 -6.19
CA ALA A 38 11.90 -7.91 -6.27
C ALA A 38 12.47 -7.17 -5.05
N PRO A 39 13.46 -6.27 -5.18
CA PRO A 39 13.88 -5.45 -4.05
C PRO A 39 12.73 -4.53 -3.62
N GLY A 40 12.69 -4.26 -2.32
CA GLY A 40 11.60 -3.53 -1.72
C GLY A 40 11.77 -3.37 -0.21
N ALA A 41 11.04 -2.41 0.34
CA ALA A 41 10.97 -2.24 1.79
C ALA A 41 10.13 -3.35 2.41
N VAL A 42 10.52 -3.79 3.61
CA VAL A 42 9.82 -4.83 4.37
C VAL A 42 9.21 -4.24 5.63
N HIS A 43 7.95 -4.58 5.90
CA HIS A 43 7.20 -4.07 7.04
C HIS A 43 6.26 -5.15 7.59
N PRO A 44 5.92 -5.14 8.89
CA PRO A 44 4.79 -5.91 9.38
C PRO A 44 3.50 -5.49 8.66
N ILE A 45 2.75 -6.46 8.12
CA ILE A 45 1.47 -6.15 7.46
C ILE A 45 0.41 -5.68 8.46
N VAL A 46 0.53 -6.09 9.73
CA VAL A 46 -0.26 -5.53 10.83
C VAL A 46 0.70 -4.86 11.82
N GLY A 47 0.59 -3.53 11.91
CA GLY A 47 1.32 -2.73 12.88
C GLY A 47 0.40 -2.17 13.97
N GLU A 48 0.99 -1.64 15.03
CA GLU A 48 0.28 -0.86 16.05
C GLU A 48 0.51 0.63 15.83
N HIS A 49 -0.56 1.41 15.87
CA HIS A 49 -0.50 2.85 15.76
C HIS A 49 0.05 3.46 17.05
N SER A 50 1.25 4.05 16.99
CA SER A 50 2.03 4.50 18.16
C SER A 50 1.26 5.38 19.15
N GLU A 51 0.36 6.24 18.68
CA GLU A 51 -0.41 7.15 19.55
C GLU A 51 -1.73 6.58 20.06
N THR A 52 -2.32 5.59 19.36
CA THR A 52 -3.70 5.13 19.67
C THR A 52 -3.74 3.68 20.12
N GLY A 53 -2.64 2.92 19.99
CA GLY A 53 -2.58 1.49 20.26
C GLY A 53 -3.43 0.63 19.32
N ARG A 54 -4.09 1.23 18.32
CA ARG A 54 -4.95 0.49 17.40
C ARG A 54 -4.11 -0.30 16.40
N LYS A 55 -4.53 -1.53 16.10
CA LYS A 55 -3.96 -2.30 14.99
C LYS A 55 -4.33 -1.66 13.65
N CYS A 56 -3.36 -1.59 12.74
CA CYS A 56 -3.53 -1.05 11.40
C CYS A 56 -2.97 -2.00 10.36
N LEU A 57 -3.73 -2.19 9.28
CA LEU A 57 -3.30 -2.94 8.12
C LEU A 57 -2.39 -2.04 7.27
N TYR A 58 -1.14 -2.45 7.08
CA TYR A 58 -0.17 -1.77 6.24
C TYR A 58 -0.15 -2.41 4.86
N LEU A 59 -0.68 -1.70 3.87
CA LEU A 59 -0.59 -2.06 2.46
C LEU A 59 0.20 -0.98 1.72
N GLY A 60 1.25 -1.39 1.01
CA GLY A 60 2.02 -0.50 0.15
C GLY A 60 1.46 -0.47 -1.28
N ARG A 61 2.34 -0.66 -2.27
CA ARG A 61 1.93 -0.90 -3.65
C ARG A 61 1.48 -2.35 -3.81
N ARG A 62 0.44 -2.59 -4.61
CA ARG A 62 -0.05 -3.95 -4.91
C ARG A 62 0.89 -4.70 -5.84
N GLU A 63 1.34 -4.05 -6.91
CA GLU A 63 2.27 -4.61 -7.88
C GLU A 63 3.60 -4.94 -7.21
N TRP A 64 4.11 -6.14 -7.49
CA TRP A 64 5.37 -6.65 -6.94
C TRP A 64 5.42 -6.70 -5.41
N ALA A 65 4.26 -6.75 -4.74
CA ALA A 65 4.19 -7.03 -3.31
C ALA A 65 4.32 -8.52 -3.03
N TYR A 66 4.89 -8.87 -1.88
CA TYR A 66 5.09 -10.25 -1.48
C TYR A 66 5.01 -10.42 0.03
N LEU A 67 4.25 -11.41 0.48
CA LEU A 67 4.25 -11.87 1.86
C LEU A 67 5.40 -12.85 2.07
N VAL A 68 6.41 -12.39 2.80
CA VAL A 68 7.66 -13.12 2.98
C VAL A 68 7.39 -14.47 3.65
N GLY A 69 7.93 -15.55 3.05
CA GLY A 69 7.82 -16.92 3.57
C GLY A 69 6.63 -17.71 3.05
N LEU A 70 5.75 -17.13 2.22
CA LEU A 70 4.68 -17.85 1.53
C LEU A 70 5.09 -18.31 0.13
N GLU A 71 4.40 -19.32 -0.39
CA GLU A 71 4.44 -19.54 -1.84
C GLU A 71 3.82 -18.35 -2.56
N VAL A 72 4.31 -18.07 -3.78
CA VAL A 72 3.90 -16.86 -4.52
C VAL A 72 2.38 -16.83 -4.71
N ALA A 73 1.78 -17.96 -5.09
CA ALA A 73 0.32 -18.06 -5.26
C ALA A 73 -0.46 -17.78 -3.97
N GLU A 74 0.03 -18.28 -2.82
CA GLU A 74 -0.61 -18.04 -1.51
C GLU A 74 -0.47 -16.56 -1.08
N SER A 75 0.70 -15.97 -1.34
CA SER A 75 0.95 -14.55 -1.11
C SER A 75 -0.01 -13.68 -1.93
N GLU A 76 -0.14 -13.95 -3.23
CA GLU A 76 -1.04 -13.22 -4.13
C GLU A 76 -2.50 -13.33 -3.65
N ALA A 77 -2.97 -14.55 -3.37
CA ALA A 77 -4.34 -14.78 -2.91
C ALA A 77 -4.66 -14.01 -1.61
N LEU A 78 -3.76 -14.03 -0.64
CA LEU A 78 -3.96 -13.32 0.63
C LEU A 78 -3.81 -11.80 0.47
N LEU A 79 -2.94 -11.32 -0.42
CA LEU A 79 -2.88 -9.89 -0.74
C LEU A 79 -4.17 -9.43 -1.41
N ASP A 80 -4.75 -10.21 -2.33
CA ASP A 80 -6.02 -9.89 -2.97
C ASP A 80 -7.17 -9.77 -1.96
N GLU A 81 -7.26 -10.69 -1.00
CA GLU A 81 -8.25 -10.61 0.08
C GLU A 81 -8.08 -9.32 0.91
N ASN A 82 -6.83 -8.99 1.29
CA ASN A 82 -6.54 -7.79 2.06
C ASN A 82 -6.88 -6.50 1.29
N TRP A 83 -6.57 -6.45 -0.01
CA TRP A 83 -6.89 -5.31 -0.87
C TRP A 83 -8.40 -5.17 -1.11
N GLN A 84 -9.10 -6.29 -1.31
CA GLN A 84 -10.55 -6.31 -1.42
C GLN A 84 -11.20 -5.77 -0.13
N TYR A 85 -10.72 -6.21 1.04
CA TYR A 85 -11.21 -5.71 2.33
C TYR A 85 -10.93 -4.22 2.51
N ALA A 86 -9.71 -3.77 2.20
CA ALA A 86 -9.30 -2.37 2.35
C ALA A 86 -10.12 -1.41 1.46
N THR A 87 -10.67 -1.91 0.34
CA THR A 87 -11.38 -1.10 -0.66
C THR A 87 -12.89 -1.26 -0.67
N LEU A 88 -13.47 -2.00 0.30
CA LEU A 88 -14.92 -2.05 0.51
C LEU A 88 -15.50 -0.64 0.61
N GLU A 89 -16.66 -0.39 -0.02
CA GLU A 89 -17.27 0.96 -0.06
C GLU A 89 -17.45 1.59 1.33
N LYS A 90 -17.81 0.79 2.34
CA LYS A 90 -17.95 1.23 3.74
C LYS A 90 -16.65 1.72 4.38
N ASN A 91 -15.49 1.36 3.81
CA ASN A 91 -14.16 1.77 4.26
C ASN A 91 -13.63 2.99 3.46
N VAL A 92 -14.39 3.48 2.48
CA VAL A 92 -13.97 4.55 1.56
C VAL A 92 -14.68 5.86 1.90
N VAL A 93 -13.89 6.92 2.02
CA VAL A 93 -14.38 8.31 2.01
C VAL A 93 -13.94 8.96 0.70
N LYS A 94 -14.88 9.55 -0.05
CA LYS A 94 -14.61 10.21 -1.32
C LYS A 94 -14.68 11.73 -1.16
N GLN A 95 -13.57 12.42 -1.44
CA GLN A 95 -13.52 13.89 -1.46
C GLN A 95 -13.85 14.43 -2.86
N TYR A 96 -14.85 15.29 -2.93
CA TYR A 96 -15.16 16.11 -4.10
C TYR A 96 -14.57 17.50 -3.91
N TRP A 97 -13.41 17.74 -4.52
CA TRP A 97 -12.63 18.96 -4.31
C TRP A 97 -13.36 20.22 -4.79
N ARG A 98 -13.34 21.24 -3.93
CA ARG A 98 -13.64 22.64 -4.26
C ARG A 98 -12.39 23.49 -4.07
N VAL A 99 -12.40 24.69 -4.65
CA VAL A 99 -11.33 25.68 -4.40
C VAL A 99 -11.27 25.94 -2.90
N ASP A 100 -10.05 25.98 -2.37
CA ASP A 100 -9.72 26.17 -0.95
C ASP A 100 -10.08 25.02 0.00
N ASP A 101 -10.52 23.87 -0.50
CA ASP A 101 -10.62 22.65 0.33
C ASP A 101 -9.25 22.22 0.86
N LEU A 102 -9.22 21.84 2.15
CA LEU A 102 -8.08 21.22 2.81
C LEU A 102 -8.52 19.86 3.37
N ILE A 103 -7.69 18.84 3.16
CA ILE A 103 -7.82 17.57 3.86
C ILE A 103 -6.51 17.27 4.57
N ILE A 104 -6.62 16.72 5.78
CA ILE A 104 -5.50 16.20 6.56
C ILE A 104 -5.83 14.74 6.86
N TRP A 105 -4.86 13.85 6.65
CA TRP A 105 -5.03 12.43 6.96
C TRP A 105 -3.80 11.85 7.66
N ASP A 106 -4.02 10.78 8.43
CA ASP A 106 -2.95 10.03 9.06
C ASP A 106 -2.44 8.94 8.10
N ASN A 107 -1.26 9.18 7.51
CA ASN A 107 -0.68 8.30 6.50
C ASN A 107 -0.27 6.90 7.02
N ARG A 108 -0.30 6.67 8.34
CA ARG A 108 0.02 5.36 8.93
C ARG A 108 -1.13 4.36 8.85
N ARG A 109 -2.36 4.84 8.62
CA ARG A 109 -3.59 4.03 8.77
C ARG A 109 -4.64 4.23 7.68
N VAL A 110 -4.30 4.95 6.62
CA VAL A 110 -5.19 5.17 5.46
C VAL A 110 -4.45 4.91 4.16
N LEU A 111 -5.19 4.42 3.17
CA LEU A 111 -4.77 4.40 1.78
C LEU A 111 -5.44 5.55 1.05
N HIS A 112 -4.82 6.03 -0.03
CA HIS A 112 -5.43 7.04 -0.89
C HIS A 112 -5.15 6.74 -2.36
N ARG A 113 -6.11 7.08 -3.21
CA ARG A 113 -5.97 7.05 -4.67
C ARG A 113 -6.68 8.25 -5.28
N ARG A 114 -6.33 8.57 -6.53
CA ARG A 114 -7.11 9.50 -7.36
C ARG A 114 -7.84 8.71 -8.44
N ASP A 115 -9.03 9.18 -8.80
CA ASP A 115 -9.69 8.75 -10.03
C ASP A 115 -8.99 9.39 -11.25
N GLU A 116 -9.37 8.94 -12.44
CA GLU A 116 -8.94 9.53 -13.70
C GLU A 116 -9.27 11.02 -13.76
N ILE A 117 -8.41 11.80 -14.40
CA ILE A 117 -8.56 13.24 -14.56
C ILE A 117 -8.50 13.53 -16.05
N ASN A 118 -9.46 14.31 -16.55
CA ASN A 118 -9.42 14.81 -17.92
C ASN A 118 -8.11 15.60 -18.14
N PRO A 119 -7.25 15.16 -19.09
CA PRO A 119 -5.95 15.78 -19.31
C PRO A 119 -6.04 17.24 -19.80
N ASN A 120 -7.20 17.68 -20.31
CA ASN A 120 -7.42 19.05 -20.74
C ASN A 120 -7.75 20.01 -19.60
N ASP A 121 -8.06 19.49 -18.40
CA ASP A 121 -8.42 20.31 -17.25
C ASP A 121 -7.19 20.68 -16.41
N ARG A 122 -7.08 21.95 -16.02
CA ARG A 122 -6.02 22.39 -15.10
C ARG A 122 -6.39 22.08 -13.66
N ARG A 123 -5.54 21.30 -12.97
CA ARG A 123 -5.68 21.00 -11.54
C ARG A 123 -4.37 21.27 -10.79
N LEU A 124 -4.44 22.10 -9.75
CA LEU A 124 -3.30 22.39 -8.87
C LEU A 124 -3.67 22.04 -7.42
N LEU A 125 -2.89 21.13 -6.83
CA LEU A 125 -2.93 20.83 -5.40
C LEU A 125 -1.56 21.10 -4.79
N ARG A 126 -1.54 21.57 -3.55
CA ARG A 126 -0.33 21.72 -2.75
C ARG A 126 -0.37 20.70 -1.62
N ARG A 127 0.78 20.08 -1.34
CA ARG A 127 0.97 19.14 -0.23
C ARG A 127 2.21 19.54 0.57
N CYS A 128 2.17 19.32 1.88
CA CYS A 128 3.29 19.50 2.80
C CYS A 128 3.73 18.16 3.37
#